data_AF-A0A090RX88-F1
#
_entry.id   AF-A0A090RX88-F1
#
_cell.length_a   1.000
_cell.length_b   1.000
_cell.length_c   1.000
_cell.angle_alpha   90.00
_cell.angle_beta   90.00
_cell.angle_gamma   90.00
#
_symmetry.space_group_name_H-M   'P 1'
#
loop_
_entity.id
_entity.type
_entity.pdbx_description
1 polymer ?
#
loop_
_entity_poly.entity_id
_entity_poly.type
_entity_poly.pdbx_seq_one_letter_code
_entity_poly.pdbx_strand_id
1 'polypeptide(L)'
;MTNGPDFWQFYTSFGGELQDPETGRLIFDKAAMEKTFQFFADAVEMGVTRRNHLGTPWDQWYAEVASGKAAFWHGGTWHYSRYTEAEGLDDFFGNVQFGLIPTGDKEASSHANTLTHPVVYLITQQDNEDKMEVAAKLIKIASEPRINTLHAIKSSHLGISPEQMNIGLYNNDRWAMEATERLLPHANSMPNNADFGAFWNIYWKGLEAAWTGQKTPKQAVADAETELRGTLGNGVIIQ
;
A
#
# COMPACT_ATOMS: atom_id res chain seq x y z
N MET A 1 0.69 -5.65 -12.52
CA MET A 1 0.97 -6.08 -11.15
C MET A 1 2.47 -6.20 -10.95
N THR A 2 3.04 -5.36 -10.11
CA THR A 2 4.48 -5.27 -9.82
C THR A 2 4.72 -5.50 -8.32
N ASN A 3 5.98 -5.52 -7.91
CA ASN A 3 6.39 -5.57 -6.52
C ASN A 3 5.97 -4.29 -5.76
N GLY A 4 4.72 -4.24 -5.32
CA GLY A 4 4.06 -3.05 -4.74
C GLY A 4 3.85 -3.14 -3.22
N PRO A 5 3.75 -2.01 -2.52
CA PRO A 5 3.62 -1.97 -1.06
C PRO A 5 2.28 -2.54 -0.57
N ASP A 6 1.24 -2.44 -1.41
CA ASP A 6 -0.14 -2.80 -1.08
C ASP A 6 -0.30 -4.27 -0.67
N PHE A 7 0.62 -5.16 -1.06
CA PHE A 7 0.57 -6.56 -0.66
C PHE A 7 0.79 -6.78 0.84
N TRP A 8 1.48 -5.85 1.52
CA TRP A 8 1.65 -5.90 2.97
C TRP A 8 0.34 -5.73 3.73
N GLN A 9 -0.69 -5.15 3.12
CA GLN A 9 -2.03 -5.05 3.72
C GLN A 9 -2.60 -6.43 4.06
N PHE A 10 -2.33 -7.44 3.22
CA PHE A 10 -2.78 -8.82 3.46
C PHE A 10 -2.03 -9.44 4.64
N TYR A 11 -0.72 -9.18 4.76
CA TYR A 11 0.06 -9.59 5.92
C TYR A 11 -0.50 -9.00 7.22
N THR A 12 -0.81 -7.70 7.23
CA THR A 12 -1.49 -7.05 8.37
C THR A 12 -2.91 -7.58 8.59
N SER A 13 -3.65 -7.91 7.53
CA SER A 13 -4.98 -8.52 7.65
C SER A 13 -4.97 -9.86 8.37
N PHE A 14 -3.86 -10.60 8.31
CA PHE A 14 -3.64 -11.85 9.05
C PHE A 14 -2.96 -11.64 10.42
N GLY A 15 -2.89 -10.40 10.92
CA GLY A 15 -2.31 -10.04 12.21
C GLY A 15 -0.80 -9.86 12.19
N GLY A 16 -0.17 -9.82 11.02
CA GLY A 16 1.26 -9.59 10.87
C GLY A 16 1.65 -8.14 11.20
N GLU A 17 2.68 -7.99 12.03
CA GLU A 17 3.29 -6.70 12.34
C GLU A 17 4.57 -6.51 11.51
N LEU A 18 4.77 -5.31 10.97
CA LEU A 18 5.92 -5.01 10.10
C LEU A 18 7.14 -4.53 10.88
N GLN A 19 6.93 -3.91 12.04
CA GLN A 19 7.96 -3.27 12.81
C GLN A 19 7.59 -3.29 14.30
N ASP A 20 8.56 -3.63 15.13
CA ASP A 20 8.44 -3.54 16.58
C ASP A 20 8.47 -2.06 17.00
N PRO A 21 7.45 -1.54 17.70
CA PRO A 21 7.35 -0.13 18.02
C PRO A 21 8.39 0.32 19.06
N GLU A 22 8.91 -0.60 19.88
CA GLU A 22 9.88 -0.26 20.93
C GLU A 22 11.31 -0.17 20.39
N THR A 23 11.70 -1.11 19.54
CA THR A 23 13.07 -1.25 19.02
C THR A 23 13.24 -0.71 17.60
N GLY A 24 12.15 -0.52 16.86
CA GLY A 24 12.17 -0.14 15.45
C GLY A 24 12.66 -1.25 14.51
N ARG A 25 12.88 -2.47 15.04
CA ARG A 25 13.32 -3.63 14.26
C ARG A 25 12.17 -4.17 13.41
N LEU A 26 12.51 -4.70 12.25
CA LEU A 26 11.53 -5.34 11.38
C LEU A 26 11.03 -6.63 12.02
N ILE A 27 9.74 -6.97 11.86
CA ILE A 27 9.17 -8.21 12.36
C ILE A 27 8.79 -9.11 11.18
N PHE A 28 9.20 -10.37 11.26
CA PHE A 28 8.78 -11.45 10.38
C PHE A 28 8.00 -12.48 11.20
N ASP A 29 6.67 -12.34 11.18
CA ASP A 29 5.75 -13.32 11.76
C ASP A 29 5.47 -14.42 10.75
N LYS A 30 5.95 -15.63 11.05
CA LYS A 30 5.87 -16.76 10.13
C LYS A 30 4.43 -17.23 9.90
N ALA A 31 3.60 -17.17 10.92
CA ALA A 31 2.22 -17.62 10.82
C ALA A 31 1.40 -16.67 9.94
N ALA A 32 1.51 -15.36 10.16
CA ALA A 32 0.87 -14.35 9.31
C ALA A 32 1.41 -14.41 7.87
N MET A 33 2.71 -14.65 7.70
CA MET A 33 3.32 -14.80 6.38
C MET A 33 2.79 -16.02 5.63
N GLU A 34 2.71 -17.18 6.29
CA GLU A 34 2.19 -18.41 5.69
C GLU A 34 0.73 -18.24 5.29
N LYS A 35 -0.10 -17.64 6.15
CA LYS A 35 -1.50 -17.33 5.83
C LYS A 35 -1.64 -16.38 4.64
N THR A 36 -0.78 -15.36 4.56
CA THR A 36 -0.76 -14.40 3.44
C THR A 36 -0.45 -15.10 2.13
N PHE A 37 0.60 -15.93 2.11
CA PHE A 37 0.97 -16.68 0.90
C PHE A 37 -0.10 -17.72 0.54
N GLN A 38 -0.70 -18.36 1.53
CA GLN A 38 -1.80 -19.31 1.33
C GLN A 38 -3.03 -18.63 0.72
N PHE A 39 -3.40 -17.43 1.17
CA PHE A 39 -4.52 -16.67 0.61
C PHE A 39 -4.39 -16.49 -0.91
N PHE A 40 -3.21 -16.13 -1.41
CA PHE A 40 -2.99 -15.96 -2.84
C PHE A 40 -2.90 -17.28 -3.60
N ALA A 41 -2.33 -18.32 -3.00
CA ALA A 41 -2.36 -19.67 -3.57
C ALA A 41 -3.80 -20.18 -3.73
N ASP A 42 -4.64 -19.98 -2.71
CA ASP A 42 -6.06 -20.36 -2.72
C ASP A 42 -6.84 -19.54 -3.74
N ALA A 43 -6.62 -18.22 -3.83
CA ALA A 43 -7.25 -17.37 -4.82
C ALA A 43 -6.93 -17.80 -6.25
N VAL A 44 -5.71 -18.30 -6.48
CA VAL A 44 -5.31 -18.90 -7.76
C VAL A 44 -6.02 -20.24 -8.01
N GLU A 45 -6.06 -21.12 -7.01
CA GLU A 45 -6.71 -22.43 -7.12
C GLU A 45 -8.23 -22.29 -7.38
N MET A 46 -8.86 -21.33 -6.71
CA MET A 46 -10.27 -20.99 -6.89
C MET A 46 -10.58 -20.25 -8.19
N GLY A 47 -9.55 -19.84 -8.96
CA GLY A 47 -9.71 -19.06 -10.19
C GLY A 47 -10.15 -17.61 -9.98
N VAL A 48 -10.06 -17.09 -8.75
CA VAL A 48 -10.30 -15.67 -8.43
C VAL A 48 -9.24 -14.79 -9.07
N THR A 49 -8.00 -15.28 -9.15
CA THR A 49 -6.90 -14.66 -9.90
C THR A 49 -6.12 -15.71 -10.69
N ARG A 50 -5.32 -15.28 -11.67
CA ARG A 50 -4.54 -16.16 -12.54
C ARG A 50 -3.10 -16.31 -12.04
N ARG A 51 -2.48 -17.47 -12.30
CA ARG A 51 -1.06 -17.73 -11.96
C ARG A 51 -0.11 -16.71 -12.58
N ASN A 52 -0.42 -16.27 -13.79
CA ASN A 52 0.34 -15.25 -14.55
C ASN A 52 -0.24 -13.84 -14.39
N HIS A 53 -0.88 -13.54 -13.25
CA HIS A 53 -1.39 -12.19 -12.97
C HIS A 53 -0.23 -11.25 -12.63
N LEU A 54 0.76 -11.75 -11.89
CA LEU A 54 2.01 -11.06 -11.62
C LEU A 54 2.71 -10.71 -12.95
N GLY A 55 3.17 -9.47 -13.08
CA GLY A 55 3.75 -8.95 -14.32
C GLY A 55 2.74 -8.39 -15.35
N THR A 56 1.42 -8.47 -15.10
CA THR A 56 0.42 -7.85 -16.01
C THR A 56 0.72 -6.35 -16.17
N PRO A 57 0.83 -5.80 -17.39
CA PRO A 57 1.04 -4.38 -17.61
C PRO A 57 -0.06 -3.52 -16.97
N TRP A 58 0.29 -2.35 -16.44
CA TRP A 58 -0.67 -1.48 -15.75
C TRP A 58 -1.82 -1.01 -16.65
N ASP A 59 -1.53 -0.58 -17.89
CA ASP A 59 -2.59 -0.15 -18.80
C ASP A 59 -3.56 -1.28 -19.16
N GLN A 60 -3.04 -2.50 -19.31
CA GLN A 60 -3.91 -3.67 -19.48
C GLN A 60 -4.79 -3.88 -18.24
N TRP A 61 -4.22 -3.78 -17.05
CA TRP A 61 -4.97 -3.97 -15.81
C TRP A 61 -6.08 -2.93 -15.62
N TYR A 62 -5.78 -1.66 -15.83
CA TYR A 62 -6.77 -0.59 -15.74
C TYR A 62 -7.92 -0.79 -16.74
N ALA A 63 -7.61 -1.17 -17.99
CA ALA A 63 -8.64 -1.48 -18.99
C ALA A 63 -9.47 -2.73 -18.62
N GLU A 64 -8.87 -3.76 -18.01
CA GLU A 64 -9.59 -4.96 -17.55
C GLU A 64 -10.58 -4.61 -16.43
N VAL A 65 -10.21 -3.75 -15.48
CA VAL A 65 -11.13 -3.25 -14.44
C VAL A 65 -12.23 -2.40 -15.05
N ALA A 66 -11.87 -1.40 -15.88
CA ALA A 66 -12.84 -0.48 -16.48
C ALA A 66 -13.86 -1.19 -17.39
N SER A 67 -13.45 -2.28 -18.06
CA SER A 67 -14.34 -3.10 -18.89
C SER A 67 -15.15 -4.16 -18.13
N GLY A 68 -15.04 -4.21 -16.80
CA GLY A 68 -15.75 -5.17 -15.95
C GLY A 68 -15.23 -6.61 -16.04
N LYS A 69 -14.01 -6.83 -16.56
CA LYS A 69 -13.37 -8.16 -16.55
C LYS A 69 -12.84 -8.55 -15.17
N ALA A 70 -12.64 -7.56 -14.29
CA ALA A 70 -12.35 -7.76 -12.87
C ALA A 70 -13.50 -7.21 -12.03
N ALA A 71 -14.03 -8.03 -11.11
CA ALA A 71 -15.07 -7.61 -10.17
C ALA A 71 -14.50 -6.89 -8.94
N PHE A 72 -13.25 -7.21 -8.57
CA PHE A 72 -12.56 -6.62 -7.43
C PHE A 72 -11.14 -6.22 -7.84
N TRP A 73 -10.66 -5.12 -7.30
CA TRP A 73 -9.26 -4.73 -7.34
C TRP A 73 -8.88 -4.10 -6.01
N HIS A 74 -7.62 -4.23 -5.63
CA HIS A 74 -7.02 -3.38 -4.62
C HIS A 74 -6.13 -2.35 -5.33
N GLY A 75 -6.05 -1.15 -4.76
CA GLY A 75 -5.26 -0.05 -5.29
C GLY A 75 -5.43 1.18 -4.42
N GLY A 76 -4.55 2.16 -4.59
CA GLY A 76 -4.59 3.37 -3.77
C GLY A 76 -5.54 4.43 -4.28
N THR A 77 -5.62 5.54 -3.56
CA THR A 77 -6.68 6.54 -3.76
C THR A 77 -6.62 7.24 -5.13
N TRP A 78 -5.42 7.29 -5.74
CA TRP A 78 -5.22 7.82 -7.10
C TRP A 78 -5.96 7.01 -8.17
N HIS A 79 -6.43 5.79 -7.87
CA HIS A 79 -7.25 5.01 -8.80
C HIS A 79 -8.58 5.71 -9.11
N TYR A 80 -9.08 6.58 -8.23
CA TYR A 80 -10.29 7.37 -8.51
C TYR A 80 -10.12 8.20 -9.78
N SER A 81 -9.14 9.11 -9.84
CA SER A 81 -8.86 9.88 -11.07
C SER A 81 -8.45 9.00 -12.24
N ARG A 82 -7.72 7.89 -11.99
CA ARG A 82 -7.41 6.96 -13.10
C ARG A 82 -8.68 6.47 -13.78
N TYR A 83 -9.69 6.04 -13.02
CA TYR A 83 -10.92 5.52 -13.62
C TYR A 83 -11.86 6.61 -14.11
N THR A 84 -12.03 7.70 -13.37
CA THR A 84 -12.97 8.77 -13.76
C THR A 84 -12.44 9.63 -14.91
N GLU A 85 -11.13 9.86 -14.99
CA GLU A 85 -10.54 10.74 -16.01
C GLU A 85 -9.93 9.98 -17.20
N ALA A 86 -9.16 8.92 -16.95
CA ALA A 86 -8.41 8.24 -18.02
C ALA A 86 -9.21 7.09 -18.66
N GLU A 87 -9.92 6.29 -17.85
CA GLU A 87 -10.72 5.16 -18.34
C GLU A 87 -12.18 5.53 -18.62
N GLY A 88 -12.61 6.76 -18.30
CA GLY A 88 -13.93 7.30 -18.67
C GLY A 88 -15.10 6.76 -17.86
N LEU A 89 -14.89 6.41 -16.58
CA LEU A 89 -15.96 5.97 -15.68
C LEU A 89 -16.75 7.18 -15.15
N ASP A 90 -17.79 7.57 -15.88
CA ASP A 90 -18.60 8.78 -15.59
C ASP A 90 -19.36 8.73 -14.25
N ASP A 91 -19.83 7.54 -13.84
CA ASP A 91 -20.55 7.35 -12.56
C ASP A 91 -19.79 6.40 -11.63
N PHE A 92 -18.69 6.89 -11.05
CA PHE A 92 -17.90 6.11 -10.11
C PHE A 92 -18.73 5.64 -8.91
N PHE A 93 -19.52 6.51 -8.29
CA PHE A 93 -20.22 6.18 -7.04
C PHE A 93 -21.46 5.31 -7.24
N GLY A 94 -22.04 5.27 -8.44
CA GLY A 94 -23.11 4.33 -8.80
C GLY A 94 -22.58 2.94 -9.17
N ASN A 95 -21.35 2.86 -9.70
CA ASN A 95 -20.78 1.59 -10.22
C ASN A 95 -19.73 0.95 -9.30
N VAL A 96 -19.07 1.73 -8.44
CA VAL A 96 -17.96 1.27 -7.61
C VAL A 96 -18.30 1.40 -6.13
N GLN A 97 -18.00 0.32 -5.40
CA GLN A 97 -17.93 0.34 -3.94
C GLN A 97 -16.46 0.19 -3.52
N PHE A 98 -16.08 0.87 -2.45
CA PHE A 98 -14.73 0.80 -1.90
C PHE A 98 -14.79 0.65 -0.38
N GLY A 99 -13.71 0.12 0.18
CA GLY A 99 -13.56 -0.12 1.60
C GLY A 99 -12.15 -0.55 1.94
N LEU A 100 -11.97 -0.95 3.20
CA LEU A 100 -10.71 -1.48 3.70
C LEU A 100 -10.42 -2.84 3.05
N ILE A 101 -9.14 -3.23 3.03
CA ILE A 101 -8.79 -4.64 2.84
C ILE A 101 -9.39 -5.40 4.03
N PRO A 102 -10.15 -6.48 3.78
CA PRO A 102 -10.83 -7.20 4.85
C PRO A 102 -9.82 -7.87 5.77
N THR A 103 -10.27 -8.20 6.97
CA THR A 103 -9.53 -9.09 7.88
C THR A 103 -9.38 -10.48 7.25
N GLY A 104 -8.22 -11.11 7.49
CA GLY A 104 -7.91 -12.45 7.02
C GLY A 104 -8.45 -13.55 7.92
N ASP A 105 -8.78 -13.25 9.17
CA ASP A 105 -9.32 -14.20 10.14
C ASP A 105 -10.73 -13.79 10.60
N LYS A 106 -11.69 -14.71 10.53
CA LYS A 106 -13.11 -14.45 10.85
C LYS A 106 -13.33 -13.86 12.25
N GLU A 107 -12.46 -14.20 13.19
CA GLU A 107 -12.55 -13.78 14.59
C GLU A 107 -11.81 -12.46 14.87
N ALA A 108 -11.10 -11.90 13.89
CA ALA A 108 -10.24 -10.73 14.08
C ALA A 108 -10.75 -9.50 13.32
N SER A 109 -11.89 -8.95 13.77
CA SER A 109 -12.52 -7.78 13.14
C SER A 109 -11.65 -6.51 13.14
N SER A 110 -10.63 -6.45 14.01
CA SER A 110 -9.72 -5.29 14.14
C SER A 110 -8.62 -5.20 13.08
N HIS A 111 -8.43 -6.24 12.23
CA HIS A 111 -7.34 -6.27 11.25
C HIS A 111 -7.72 -5.77 9.85
N ALA A 112 -8.98 -5.33 9.65
CA ALA A 112 -9.34 -4.62 8.42
C ALA A 112 -8.53 -3.31 8.35
N ASN A 113 -7.84 -3.09 7.24
CA ASN A 113 -6.83 -2.04 7.16
C ASN A 113 -6.75 -1.36 5.79
N THR A 114 -6.05 -0.23 5.79
CA THR A 114 -5.40 0.29 4.59
C THR A 114 -3.92 0.55 4.88
N LEU A 115 -3.13 0.81 3.83
CA LEU A 115 -1.72 1.15 3.96
C LEU A 115 -1.44 2.51 3.34
N THR A 116 -0.53 3.25 3.98
CA THR A 116 0.04 4.47 3.44
C THR A 116 1.53 4.31 3.20
N HIS A 117 1.97 4.74 2.02
CA HIS A 117 3.36 4.93 1.68
C HIS A 117 3.63 6.44 1.62
N PRO A 118 3.94 7.09 2.75
CA PRO A 118 4.13 8.53 2.76
C PRO A 118 5.35 8.91 1.93
N VAL A 119 5.14 9.70 0.88
CA VAL A 119 6.22 10.36 0.16
C VAL A 119 6.52 11.67 0.88
N VAL A 120 7.75 11.83 1.34
CA VAL A 120 8.18 12.98 2.13
C VAL A 120 9.12 13.88 1.34
N TYR A 121 9.02 15.19 1.58
CA TYR A 121 10.04 16.14 1.13
C TYR A 121 11.23 16.10 2.10
N LEU A 122 12.43 15.92 1.57
CA LEU A 122 13.67 15.90 2.35
C LEU A 122 14.65 16.94 1.79
N ILE A 123 15.33 17.65 2.68
CA ILE A 123 16.46 18.52 2.34
C ILE A 123 17.72 17.80 2.81
N THR A 124 18.56 17.40 1.87
CA THR A 124 19.85 16.80 2.19
C THR A 124 20.82 17.88 2.65
N GLN A 125 21.81 17.51 3.45
CA GLN A 125 22.89 18.42 3.82
C GLN A 125 23.67 18.86 2.56
N GLN A 126 23.91 20.16 2.45
CA GLN A 126 24.66 20.79 1.35
C GLN A 126 25.64 21.82 1.91
N ASP A 127 26.67 22.16 1.15
CA ASP A 127 27.66 23.19 1.54
C ASP A 127 27.12 24.63 1.39
N ASN A 128 25.94 24.80 0.78
CA ASN A 128 25.37 26.11 0.48
C ASN A 128 24.05 26.30 1.23
N GLU A 129 24.10 27.05 2.33
CA GLU A 129 22.96 27.33 3.20
C GLU A 129 21.84 28.10 2.49
N ASP A 130 22.18 29.07 1.64
CA ASP A 130 21.18 29.86 0.89
C ASP A 130 20.30 28.96 0.01
N LYS A 131 20.89 27.95 -0.65
CA LYS A 131 20.14 26.98 -1.46
C LYS A 131 19.24 26.10 -0.59
N MET A 132 19.72 25.68 0.57
CA MET A 132 18.92 24.91 1.52
C MET A 132 17.73 25.73 2.03
N GLU A 133 17.93 27.02 2.31
CA GLU A 133 16.86 27.93 2.71
C GLU A 133 15.81 28.11 1.61
N VAL A 134 16.24 28.29 0.35
CA VAL A 134 15.32 28.37 -0.80
C VAL A 134 14.54 27.07 -0.95
N ALA A 135 15.18 25.91 -0.86
CA ALA A 135 14.50 24.62 -0.92
C ALA A 135 13.46 24.47 0.20
N ALA A 136 13.79 24.86 1.44
CA ALA A 136 12.87 24.86 2.56
C ALA A 136 11.65 25.76 2.32
N LYS A 137 11.86 26.96 1.76
CA LYS A 137 10.76 27.87 1.40
C LYS A 137 9.86 27.29 0.32
N LEU A 138 10.42 26.61 -0.68
CA LEU A 138 9.65 25.94 -1.73
C LEU A 138 8.78 24.80 -1.16
N ILE A 139 9.35 23.96 -0.29
CA ILE A 139 8.60 22.90 0.40
C ILE A 139 7.47 23.51 1.23
N LYS A 140 7.75 24.56 2.00
CA LYS A 140 6.73 25.28 2.78
C LYS A 140 5.57 25.77 1.91
N ILE A 141 5.85 26.30 0.71
CA ILE A 141 4.81 26.74 -0.22
C ILE A 141 4.02 25.56 -0.77
N ALA A 142 4.70 24.49 -1.20
CA ALA A 142 4.06 23.30 -1.79
C ALA A 142 3.19 22.53 -0.77
N SER A 143 3.60 22.54 0.50
CA SER A 143 2.88 21.90 1.61
C SER A 143 1.86 22.81 2.29
N GLU A 144 1.71 24.06 1.84
CA GLU A 144 0.69 24.96 2.39
C GLU A 144 -0.71 24.39 2.10
N PRO A 145 -1.64 24.35 3.09
CA PRO A 145 -2.90 23.63 2.93
C PRO A 145 -3.74 23.99 1.69
N ARG A 146 -3.81 25.28 1.29
CA ARG A 146 -4.57 25.71 0.10
C ARG A 146 -3.89 25.26 -1.18
N ILE A 147 -2.57 25.36 -1.25
CA ILE A 147 -1.80 24.90 -2.41
C ILE A 147 -1.84 23.37 -2.51
N ASN A 148 -1.63 22.67 -1.39
CA ASN A 148 -1.66 21.21 -1.38
C ASN A 148 -3.05 20.66 -1.70
N THR A 149 -4.14 21.32 -1.28
CA THR A 149 -5.51 20.92 -1.66
C THR A 149 -5.71 20.90 -3.17
N LEU A 150 -5.11 21.84 -3.92
CA LEU A 150 -5.16 21.79 -5.39
C LEU A 150 -4.51 20.51 -5.94
N HIS A 151 -3.37 20.12 -5.36
CA HIS A 151 -2.67 18.90 -5.76
C HIS A 151 -3.43 17.63 -5.35
N ALA A 152 -3.93 17.57 -4.11
CA ALA A 152 -4.67 16.45 -3.56
C ALA A 152 -5.90 16.13 -4.43
N ILE A 153 -6.74 17.13 -4.72
CA ILE A 153 -7.94 16.95 -5.55
C ILE A 153 -7.57 16.54 -6.97
N LYS A 154 -6.65 17.26 -7.62
CA LYS A 154 -6.27 16.98 -9.01
C LYS A 154 -5.65 15.59 -9.20
N SER A 155 -4.97 15.06 -8.19
CA SER A 155 -4.31 13.75 -8.27
C SER A 155 -5.08 12.64 -7.55
N SER A 156 -6.22 12.98 -6.93
CA SER A 156 -6.99 12.10 -6.03
C SER A 156 -6.17 11.49 -4.89
N HIS A 157 -5.10 12.16 -4.47
CA HIS A 157 -4.40 11.87 -3.23
C HIS A 157 -5.09 12.58 -2.07
N LEU A 158 -4.82 12.11 -0.84
CA LEU A 158 -5.36 12.74 0.36
C LEU A 158 -4.50 13.91 0.81
N GLY A 159 -5.11 14.81 1.59
CA GLY A 159 -4.40 15.92 2.19
C GLY A 159 -3.31 15.45 3.15
N ILE A 160 -2.22 16.22 3.23
CA ILE A 160 -1.08 15.95 4.11
C ILE A 160 -1.21 16.69 5.45
N SER A 161 -2.28 17.46 5.64
CA SER A 161 -2.53 18.27 6.84
C SER A 161 -4.03 18.29 7.17
N PRO A 162 -4.42 18.17 8.45
CA PRO A 162 -5.83 18.25 8.87
C PRO A 162 -6.51 19.56 8.48
N GLU A 163 -5.75 20.65 8.38
CA GLU A 163 -6.24 21.98 7.98
C GLU A 163 -6.85 21.99 6.58
N GLN A 164 -6.48 21.05 5.69
CA GLN A 164 -7.07 20.92 4.37
C GLN A 164 -8.57 20.60 4.43
N MET A 165 -9.05 19.92 5.48
CA MET A 165 -10.48 19.66 5.69
C MET A 165 -11.29 20.95 5.95
N ASN A 166 -10.64 22.06 6.32
CA ASN A 166 -11.30 23.36 6.48
C ASN A 166 -11.40 24.14 5.16
N ILE A 167 -10.84 23.61 4.07
CA ILE A 167 -10.80 24.28 2.77
C ILE A 167 -11.97 23.79 1.94
N GLY A 168 -12.83 24.71 1.51
CA GLY A 168 -14.06 24.36 0.79
C GLY A 168 -13.84 23.49 -0.46
N LEU A 169 -12.71 23.62 -1.16
CA LEU A 169 -12.41 22.75 -2.30
C LEU A 169 -12.20 21.28 -1.90
N TYR A 170 -11.59 21.01 -0.73
CA TYR A 170 -11.39 19.65 -0.23
C TYR A 170 -12.67 19.13 0.44
N ASN A 171 -13.24 19.92 1.34
CA ASN A 171 -14.41 19.52 2.14
C ASN A 171 -15.67 19.25 1.32
N ASN A 172 -15.79 19.87 0.15
CA ASN A 172 -16.92 19.65 -0.75
C ASN A 172 -16.62 18.60 -1.84
N ASP A 173 -15.40 18.05 -1.90
CA ASP A 173 -15.08 16.95 -2.80
C ASP A 173 -15.47 15.62 -2.16
N ARG A 174 -16.40 14.91 -2.81
CA ARG A 174 -16.97 13.67 -2.26
C ARG A 174 -15.91 12.58 -2.09
N TRP A 175 -15.03 12.39 -3.07
CA TRP A 175 -14.01 11.34 -3.01
C TRP A 175 -13.01 11.63 -1.90
N ALA A 176 -12.51 12.87 -1.84
CA ALA A 176 -11.54 13.29 -0.84
C ALA A 176 -12.08 13.11 0.59
N MET A 177 -13.32 13.53 0.86
CA MET A 177 -13.93 13.36 2.18
C MET A 177 -14.22 11.90 2.50
N GLU A 178 -14.84 11.13 1.60
CA GLU A 178 -15.14 9.73 1.90
C GLU A 178 -13.85 8.90 2.13
N ALA A 179 -12.79 9.12 1.36
CA ALA A 179 -11.52 8.43 1.56
C ALA A 179 -10.82 8.89 2.86
N THR A 180 -10.89 10.18 3.20
CA THR A 180 -10.33 10.74 4.45
C THR A 180 -11.05 10.20 5.68
N GLU A 181 -12.38 10.08 5.64
CA GLU A 181 -13.16 9.64 6.80
C GLU A 181 -13.22 8.11 6.95
N ARG A 182 -13.27 7.38 5.83
CA ARG A 182 -13.55 5.93 5.83
C ARG A 182 -12.29 5.08 5.72
N LEU A 183 -11.20 5.59 5.14
CA LEU A 183 -9.98 4.81 4.88
C LEU A 183 -8.80 5.28 5.74
N LEU A 184 -8.52 6.59 5.73
CA LEU A 184 -7.33 7.14 6.41
C LEU A 184 -7.22 6.78 7.91
N PRO A 185 -8.31 6.70 8.71
CA PRO A 185 -8.21 6.33 10.13
C PRO A 185 -7.73 4.89 10.37
N HIS A 186 -7.75 4.06 9.33
CA HIS A 186 -7.33 2.66 9.35
C HIS A 186 -6.01 2.44 8.61
N ALA A 187 -5.31 3.52 8.24
CA ALA A 187 -4.06 3.45 7.51
C ALA A 187 -2.88 3.15 8.44
N ASN A 188 -2.13 2.10 8.13
CA ASN A 188 -0.82 1.85 8.72
C ASN A 188 0.28 2.35 7.78
N SER A 189 1.28 3.04 8.32
CA SER A 189 2.45 3.45 7.53
C SER A 189 3.40 2.27 7.35
N MET A 190 4.03 2.19 6.18
CA MET A 190 5.18 1.29 6.03
C MET A 190 6.31 1.64 7.00
N PRO A 191 7.11 0.65 7.43
CA PRO A 191 8.26 0.89 8.30
C PRO A 191 9.22 1.91 7.72
N ASN A 192 9.54 2.93 8.52
CA ASN A 192 10.64 3.84 8.21
C ASN A 192 11.96 3.22 8.67
N ASN A 193 12.39 2.17 7.96
CA ASN A 193 13.59 1.41 8.27
C ASN A 193 14.41 1.20 6.99
N ALA A 194 15.72 1.49 7.05
CA ALA A 194 16.61 1.40 5.88
C ALA A 194 16.72 -0.03 5.30
N ASP A 195 16.52 -1.05 6.14
CA ASP A 195 16.57 -2.46 5.75
C ASP A 195 15.24 -2.97 5.17
N PHE A 196 14.16 -2.16 5.23
CA PHE A 196 12.84 -2.57 4.79
C PHE A 196 12.81 -2.94 3.30
N GLY A 197 13.64 -2.31 2.46
CA GLY A 197 13.75 -2.66 1.04
C GLY A 197 14.25 -4.10 0.83
N ALA A 198 15.18 -4.58 1.65
CA ALA A 198 15.65 -5.97 1.58
C ALA A 198 14.56 -6.93 2.08
N PHE A 199 13.89 -6.61 3.19
CA PHE A 199 12.78 -7.41 3.70
C PHE A 199 11.65 -7.53 2.67
N TRP A 200 11.26 -6.41 2.05
CA TRP A 200 10.28 -6.35 0.99
C TRP A 200 10.63 -7.29 -0.17
N ASN A 201 11.84 -7.23 -0.70
CA ASN A 201 12.21 -8.09 -1.84
C ASN A 201 12.14 -9.59 -1.48
N ILE A 202 12.49 -9.95 -0.25
CA ILE A 202 12.39 -11.34 0.23
C ILE A 202 10.92 -11.76 0.38
N TYR A 203 10.08 -10.89 0.95
CA TYR A 203 8.63 -11.08 1.01
C TYR A 203 8.04 -11.34 -0.39
N TRP A 204 8.36 -10.46 -1.34
CA TRP A 204 7.85 -10.53 -2.71
C TRP A 204 8.23 -11.83 -3.42
N LYS A 205 9.49 -12.24 -3.28
CA LYS A 205 10.00 -13.51 -3.84
C LYS A 205 9.25 -14.72 -3.26
N GLY A 206 8.99 -14.72 -1.95
CA GLY A 206 8.19 -15.77 -1.31
C GLY A 206 6.75 -15.79 -1.81
N LEU A 207 6.11 -14.61 -1.88
CA LEU A 207 4.76 -14.46 -2.39
C LEU A 207 4.63 -14.94 -3.84
N GLU A 208 5.54 -14.52 -4.72
CA GLU A 208 5.56 -14.92 -6.13
C GLU A 208 5.72 -16.44 -6.29
N ALA A 209 6.62 -17.05 -5.52
CA ALA A 209 6.83 -18.50 -5.55
C ALA A 209 5.59 -19.28 -5.10
N ALA A 210 4.89 -18.80 -4.07
CA ALA A 210 3.65 -19.40 -3.60
C ALA A 210 2.50 -19.20 -4.61
N TRP A 211 2.30 -17.97 -5.09
CA TRP A 211 1.25 -17.60 -6.04
C TRP A 211 1.32 -18.41 -7.33
N THR A 212 2.53 -18.56 -7.89
CA THR A 212 2.73 -19.29 -9.14
C THR A 212 2.67 -20.81 -8.95
N GLY A 213 2.69 -21.28 -7.69
CA GLY A 213 2.75 -22.69 -7.33
C GLY A 213 4.12 -23.32 -7.51
N GLN A 214 5.19 -22.52 -7.62
CA GLN A 214 6.57 -23.01 -7.63
C GLN A 214 6.97 -23.60 -6.27
N LYS A 215 6.41 -23.07 -5.18
CA LYS A 215 6.61 -23.53 -3.81
C LYS A 215 5.28 -23.56 -3.06
N THR A 216 5.17 -24.41 -2.06
CA THR A 216 4.05 -24.27 -1.10
C THR A 216 4.26 -23.01 -0.24
N PRO A 217 3.20 -22.41 0.31
CA PRO A 217 3.30 -21.27 1.24
C PRO A 217 4.31 -21.53 2.37
N LYS A 218 4.24 -22.70 3.00
CA LYS A 218 5.17 -23.11 4.05
C LYS A 218 6.63 -23.18 3.60
N GLN A 219 6.90 -23.71 2.39
CA GLN A 219 8.25 -23.73 1.83
C GLN A 219 8.76 -22.31 1.55
N ALA A 220 7.92 -21.46 0.96
CA ALA A 220 8.26 -20.08 0.66
C ALA A 220 8.59 -19.27 1.93
N VAL A 221 7.85 -19.48 3.03
CA VAL A 221 8.15 -18.88 4.35
C VAL A 221 9.47 -19.38 4.92
N ALA A 222 9.77 -20.68 4.83
CA ALA A 222 11.04 -21.22 5.32
C ALA A 222 12.25 -20.67 4.55
N ASP A 223 12.12 -20.48 3.24
CA ASP A 223 13.15 -19.86 2.43
C ASP A 223 13.33 -18.38 2.76
N ALA A 224 12.21 -17.65 2.92
CA ALA A 224 12.23 -16.25 3.34
C ALA A 224 12.89 -16.08 4.72
N GLU A 225 12.57 -16.95 5.69
CA GLU A 225 13.22 -16.97 7.01
C GLU A 225 14.74 -17.12 6.87
N THR A 226 15.18 -18.09 6.08
CA THR A 226 16.60 -18.38 5.87
C THR A 226 17.32 -17.18 5.25
N GLU A 227 16.72 -16.58 4.21
CA GLU A 227 17.28 -15.42 3.52
C GLU A 227 17.31 -14.17 4.40
N LEU A 228 16.26 -13.94 5.21
CA LEU A 228 16.20 -12.85 6.18
C LEU A 228 17.28 -12.96 7.25
N ARG A 229 17.49 -14.17 7.80
CA ARG A 229 18.57 -14.42 8.78
C ARG A 229 19.95 -14.12 8.18
N GLY A 230 20.17 -14.53 6.93
CA GLY A 230 21.43 -14.28 6.23
C GLY A 230 21.66 -12.82 5.86
N THR A 231 20.59 -12.09 5.51
CA THR A 231 20.68 -10.72 5.00
C THR A 231 20.66 -9.68 6.10
N LEU A 232 19.75 -9.83 7.07
CA LEU A 232 19.49 -8.82 8.10
C LEU A 232 20.04 -9.21 9.47
N GLY A 233 20.33 -10.49 9.71
CA GLY A 233 20.81 -10.97 11.00
C GLY A 233 19.90 -10.52 12.15
N ASN A 234 20.44 -9.70 13.05
CA ASN A 234 19.70 -9.14 14.18
C ASN A 234 18.83 -7.92 13.81
N GLY A 235 18.84 -7.43 12.57
CA GLY A 235 17.96 -6.35 12.11
C GLY A 235 16.48 -6.74 12.02
N VAL A 236 16.18 -8.05 12.06
CA VAL A 236 14.84 -8.61 12.01
C VAL A 236 14.54 -9.49 13.23
N ILE A 237 13.32 -9.41 13.74
CA ILE A 237 12.74 -10.30 14.74
C ILE A 237 11.97 -11.36 13.99
N ILE A 238 12.24 -12.64 14.24
CA ILE A 238 11.54 -13.76 13.61
C ILE A 238 10.76 -14.49 14.69
N GLN A 239 9.44 -14.59 14.50
CA GLN A 239 8.52 -15.26 15.42
C GLN A 239 7.67 -16.30 14.69
#